data_AF-A0AAD7JFA4-F1
#
_entry.id   AF-A0AAD7JFA4-F1
#
_cell.length_a   1.000
_cell.length_b   1.000
_cell.length_c   1.000
_cell.angle_alpha   90.00
_cell.angle_beta   90.00
_cell.angle_gamma   90.00
#
_symmetry.space_group_name_H-M   'P 1'
#
loop_
_entity.id
_entity.type
_entity.pdbx_description
1 polymer ?
#
loop_
_entity_poly.entity_id
_entity_poly.type
_entity_poly.pdbx_seq_one_letter_code
_entity_poly.pdbx_strand_id
1 'polypeptide(L)'
;MLLEERNALDLEVRKHAGAISPLRRMPPELLSLIFEYTLAYSSAEVWNITAVCSGWRAIALSQPSLWSTVVLDFSKKEAETERRLLARLERSREAPLTIKFLTWDENECSDEEWKMLGILASYRDRWETVEASGPEDIYDHISGELPVLRELRITIHPSWRGRQTGDFADCPRLHFVSINPSSLSDPLQLVWLPFFQLLRFSGSNSWTKHLHSLRSAENLVDCILHCTDTTTIIPSSQSTVTLPSLLRLSVSTTDGLEFLDTPALQELYCDKHAPHIYSFLKRVDKLQKLVAPWSSDRPAPDLARLLRAAPTITTLGLYVPIDLVADLFSILAPTAQNKDIIHGPLPALKAISLRVVADGFDVDAPPPELDQDVLMEALESQWHHGSWRSVKLYCPELEPSPRTLARMEVLCAEGMQVEPSLTPEEHCIVISFLRTSVFSMTVRLGALEAR
;
A
#
# COMPACT_ATOMS: atom_id res chain seq x y z
N MET A 1 -0.62 27.00 52.17
CA MET A 1 -0.28 28.34 51.64
C MET A 1 0.33 28.27 50.24
N LEU A 2 1.65 28.08 50.03
CA LEU A 2 2.26 28.16 48.68
C LEU A 2 1.74 27.11 47.68
N LEU A 3 1.38 25.90 48.14
CA LEU A 3 0.83 24.85 47.27
C LEU A 3 -0.63 25.14 46.87
N GLU A 4 -1.41 25.76 47.75
CA GLU A 4 -2.81 26.15 47.49
C GLU A 4 -2.86 27.34 46.53
N GLU A 5 -1.94 28.29 46.70
CA GLU A 5 -1.79 29.45 45.81
C GLU A 5 -1.33 29.02 44.41
N ARG A 6 -0.40 28.06 44.31
CA ARG A 6 -0.01 27.44 43.03
C ARG A 6 -1.18 26.74 42.34
N ASN A 7 -1.95 25.94 43.09
CA ASN A 7 -3.12 25.23 42.53
C ASN A 7 -4.22 26.19 42.07
N ALA A 8 -4.41 27.32 42.76
CA ALA A 8 -5.35 28.36 42.36
C ALA A 8 -4.90 29.07 41.07
N LEU A 9 -3.62 29.40 40.94
CA LEU A 9 -3.02 29.94 39.72
C LEU A 9 -3.10 28.95 38.54
N ASP A 10 -2.81 27.67 38.76
CA ASP A 10 -2.93 26.63 37.72
C ASP A 10 -4.39 26.47 37.25
N LEU A 11 -5.35 26.55 38.15
CA LEU A 11 -6.78 26.50 37.81
C LEU A 11 -7.20 27.73 36.99
N GLU A 12 -6.68 28.91 37.33
CA GLU A 12 -6.97 30.15 36.63
C GLU A 12 -6.31 30.18 35.24
N VAL A 13 -5.08 29.68 35.11
CA VAL A 13 -4.41 29.46 33.82
C VAL A 13 -5.19 28.45 32.98
N ARG A 14 -5.69 27.35 33.56
CA ARG A 14 -6.52 26.37 32.85
C ARG A 14 -7.85 26.94 32.36
N LYS A 15 -8.51 27.80 33.13
CA LYS A 15 -9.72 28.52 32.68
C LYS A 15 -9.44 29.41 31.46
N HIS A 16 -8.24 29.99 31.37
CA HIS A 16 -7.83 30.87 30.29
C HIS A 16 -7.00 30.18 29.20
N ALA A 17 -6.66 28.90 29.37
CA ALA A 17 -5.84 28.13 28.44
C ALA A 17 -6.46 28.06 27.04
N GLY A 18 -7.80 28.04 26.95
CA GLY A 18 -8.51 28.13 25.69
C GLY A 18 -8.32 29.48 24.97
N ALA A 19 -8.18 30.58 25.70
CA ALA A 19 -7.97 31.92 25.15
C ALA A 19 -6.51 32.19 24.75
N ILE A 20 -5.56 31.55 25.44
CA ILE A 20 -4.12 31.65 25.18
C ILE A 20 -3.64 30.53 24.21
N SER A 21 -4.55 29.64 23.81
CA SER A 21 -4.24 28.51 22.93
C SER A 21 -3.60 28.99 21.61
N PRO A 22 -2.43 28.44 21.22
CA PRO A 22 -1.80 28.70 19.93
C PRO A 22 -2.76 28.50 18.76
N LEU A 23 -3.73 27.59 18.89
CA LEU A 23 -4.74 27.29 17.88
C LEU A 23 -5.65 28.48 17.54
N ARG A 24 -5.84 29.45 18.45
CA ARG A 24 -6.62 30.67 18.16
C ARG A 24 -5.82 31.73 17.41
N ARG A 25 -4.49 31.62 17.41
CA ARG A 25 -3.57 32.53 16.69
C ARG A 25 -3.18 31.98 15.32
N MET A 26 -3.61 30.75 15.01
CA MET A 26 -3.35 30.15 13.72
C MET A 26 -4.20 30.83 12.64
N PRO A 27 -3.61 31.13 11.47
CA PRO A 27 -4.36 31.51 10.29
C PRO A 27 -5.45 30.48 9.97
N PRO A 28 -6.66 30.91 9.57
CA PRO A 28 -7.76 30.04 9.17
C PRO A 28 -7.37 28.96 8.15
N GLU A 29 -6.44 29.27 7.25
CA GLU A 29 -5.94 28.38 6.20
C GLU A 29 -5.22 27.17 6.79
N LEU A 30 -4.38 27.40 7.81
CA LEU A 30 -3.65 26.32 8.48
C LEU A 30 -4.59 25.46 9.34
N LEU A 31 -5.60 26.07 9.97
CA LEU A 31 -6.64 25.31 10.68
C LEU A 31 -7.45 24.46 9.70
N SER A 32 -7.77 24.98 8.51
CA SER A 32 -8.48 24.22 7.48
C SER A 32 -7.66 23.01 7.01
N LEU A 33 -6.35 23.17 6.81
CA LEU A 33 -5.47 22.04 6.48
C LEU A 33 -5.46 21.00 7.60
N ILE A 34 -5.36 21.43 8.86
CA ILE A 34 -5.44 20.50 10.00
C ILE A 34 -6.77 19.76 9.99
N PHE A 35 -7.90 20.43 9.72
CA PHE A 35 -9.20 19.78 9.64
C PHE A 35 -9.22 18.70 8.55
N GLU A 36 -8.73 19.02 7.35
CA GLU A 36 -8.66 18.07 6.23
C GLU A 36 -7.81 16.84 6.58
N TYR A 37 -6.61 17.05 7.14
CA TYR A 37 -5.77 15.95 7.63
C TYR A 37 -6.45 15.17 8.76
N THR A 38 -7.13 15.84 9.69
CA THR A 38 -7.79 15.16 10.82
C THR A 38 -8.93 14.28 10.32
N LEU A 39 -9.75 14.76 9.38
CA LEU A 39 -10.85 13.99 8.79
C LEU A 39 -10.36 12.84 7.90
N ALA A 40 -9.18 12.97 7.28
CA ALA A 40 -8.61 11.91 6.44
C ALA A 40 -7.99 10.76 7.25
N TYR A 41 -7.44 11.04 8.45
CA TYR A 41 -6.60 10.08 9.19
C TYR A 41 -7.09 9.76 10.61
N SER A 42 -8.23 10.29 11.04
CA SER A 42 -8.85 9.96 12.34
C SER A 42 -10.30 9.55 12.17
N SER A 43 -10.91 9.04 13.24
CA SER A 43 -12.35 8.75 13.30
C SER A 43 -13.22 10.00 13.51
N ALA A 44 -12.64 11.20 13.51
CA ALA A 44 -13.37 12.43 13.72
C ALA A 44 -14.28 12.76 12.52
N GLU A 45 -15.50 13.23 12.80
CA GLU A 45 -16.40 13.76 11.78
C GLU A 45 -16.33 15.28 11.70
N VAL A 46 -16.69 15.84 10.54
CA VAL A 46 -16.77 17.31 10.34
C VAL A 46 -17.68 17.96 11.38
N TRP A 47 -18.70 17.23 11.85
CA TRP A 47 -19.60 17.67 12.91
C TRP A 47 -18.87 17.91 14.24
N ASN A 48 -17.92 17.05 14.62
CA ASN A 48 -17.10 17.24 15.82
C ASN A 48 -16.28 18.53 15.72
N ILE A 49 -15.68 18.81 14.56
CA ILE A 49 -14.92 20.04 14.30
C ILE A 49 -15.83 21.27 14.47
N THR A 50 -17.03 21.23 13.89
CA THR A 50 -17.99 22.34 14.04
C THR A 50 -18.53 22.50 15.46
N ALA A 51 -18.40 21.50 16.33
CA ALA A 51 -18.87 21.57 17.71
C ALA A 51 -17.86 22.24 18.66
N VAL A 52 -16.58 22.37 18.28
CA VAL A 52 -15.52 22.88 19.16
C VAL A 52 -15.71 24.34 19.56
N CYS A 53 -15.79 25.26 18.58
CA CYS A 53 -16.06 26.68 18.83
C CYS A 53 -16.66 27.38 17.61
N SER A 54 -17.17 28.60 17.79
CA SER A 54 -17.75 29.39 16.69
C SER A 54 -16.75 29.71 15.57
N GLY A 55 -15.48 29.94 15.90
CA GLY A 55 -14.42 30.18 14.92
C GLY A 55 -14.17 28.96 14.04
N TRP A 56 -14.02 27.78 14.63
CA TRP A 56 -13.83 26.53 13.90
C TRP A 56 -15.04 26.19 13.02
N ARG A 57 -16.25 26.43 13.54
CA ARG A 57 -17.48 26.29 12.76
C ARG A 57 -17.51 27.23 11.56
N ALA A 58 -17.13 28.50 11.72
CA ALA A 58 -17.10 29.46 10.62
C ALA A 58 -16.10 29.04 9.53
N ILE A 59 -14.90 28.59 9.93
CA ILE A 59 -13.88 28.06 9.01
C ILE A 59 -14.43 26.83 8.28
N ALA A 60 -14.95 25.85 9.00
CA ALA A 60 -15.47 24.63 8.40
C ALA A 60 -16.63 24.88 7.43
N LEU A 61 -17.55 25.80 7.75
CA LEU A 61 -18.66 26.18 6.86
C LEU A 61 -18.20 26.98 5.63
N SER A 62 -17.05 27.65 5.71
CA SER A 62 -16.48 28.39 4.57
C SER A 62 -15.79 27.48 3.55
N GLN A 63 -15.50 26.22 3.91
CA GLN A 63 -14.73 25.28 3.10
C GLN A 63 -15.58 24.08 2.66
N PRO A 64 -16.13 24.08 1.43
CA PRO A 64 -17.04 23.04 0.98
C PRO A 64 -16.41 21.64 0.91
N SER A 65 -15.09 21.54 0.66
CA SER A 65 -14.39 20.25 0.58
C SER A 65 -14.41 19.45 1.90
N LEU A 66 -14.51 20.12 3.05
CA LEU A 66 -14.65 19.41 4.34
C LEU A 66 -15.99 18.68 4.48
N TRP A 67 -16.97 19.01 3.64
CA TRP A 67 -18.29 18.40 3.60
C TRP A 67 -18.46 17.43 2.43
N SER A 68 -17.46 17.25 1.57
CA SER A 68 -17.62 16.50 0.33
C SER A 68 -17.44 14.99 0.48
N THR A 69 -16.90 14.52 1.62
CA THR A 69 -16.85 13.10 1.95
C THR A 69 -18.14 12.68 2.66
N VAL A 70 -18.89 11.77 2.03
CA VAL A 70 -20.09 11.16 2.58
C VAL A 70 -19.81 9.70 2.87
N VAL A 71 -19.98 9.30 4.14
CA VAL A 71 -19.85 7.90 4.57
C VAL A 71 -21.22 7.40 5.00
N LEU A 72 -21.73 6.41 4.27
CA LEU A 72 -22.90 5.64 4.63
C LEU A 72 -22.42 4.29 5.18
N ASP A 73 -22.26 4.24 6.51
CA ASP A 73 -21.86 3.04 7.26
C ASP A 73 -22.99 2.63 8.20
N PHE A 74 -23.76 1.62 7.79
CA PHE A 74 -24.96 1.18 8.49
C PHE A 74 -24.68 0.19 9.61
N SER A 75 -23.44 -0.25 9.79
CA SER A 75 -23.04 -1.05 10.95
C SER A 75 -22.93 -0.23 12.24
N LYS A 76 -22.82 1.09 12.13
CA LYS A 76 -22.61 1.99 13.27
C LYS A 76 -23.94 2.53 13.79
N LYS A 77 -24.10 2.51 15.12
CA LYS A 77 -25.26 3.10 15.83
C LYS A 77 -25.42 4.62 15.59
N GLU A 78 -24.35 5.30 15.17
CA GLU A 78 -24.32 6.74 14.88
C GLU A 78 -24.32 7.04 13.37
N ALA A 79 -24.97 6.16 12.58
CA ALA A 79 -25.08 6.27 11.14
C ALA A 79 -25.55 7.66 10.67
N GLU A 80 -25.10 8.04 9.47
CA GLU A 80 -25.54 9.27 8.83
C GLU A 80 -27.07 9.27 8.71
N THR A 81 -27.73 10.29 9.26
CA THR A 81 -29.18 10.45 9.11
C THR A 81 -29.48 11.22 7.84
N GLU A 82 -30.68 11.05 7.28
CA GLU A 82 -31.16 11.83 6.12
C GLU A 82 -30.93 13.34 6.31
N ARG A 83 -31.22 13.86 7.50
CA ARG A 83 -31.00 15.28 7.83
C ARG A 83 -29.52 15.68 7.76
N ARG A 84 -28.62 14.82 8.27
CA ARG A 84 -27.17 15.08 8.23
C ARG A 84 -26.64 14.99 6.81
N LEU A 85 -27.09 13.98 6.05
CA LEU A 85 -26.74 13.81 4.64
C LEU A 85 -27.12 15.04 3.82
N LEU A 86 -28.39 15.48 3.90
CA LEU A 86 -28.86 16.66 3.18
C LEU A 86 -28.07 17.92 3.56
N ALA A 87 -27.86 18.15 4.86
CA ALA A 87 -27.09 19.31 5.32
C ALA A 87 -25.61 19.24 4.87
N ARG A 88 -25.03 18.05 4.79
CA ARG A 88 -23.66 17.83 4.29
C ARG A 88 -23.59 18.11 2.79
N LEU A 89 -24.52 17.57 2.00
CA LEU A 89 -24.61 17.80 0.56
C LEU A 89 -24.81 19.29 0.25
N GLU A 90 -25.68 19.99 0.97
CA GLU A 90 -25.89 21.44 0.83
C GLU A 90 -24.60 22.24 1.09
N ARG A 91 -23.85 21.88 2.14
CA ARG A 91 -22.60 22.57 2.52
C ARG A 91 -21.43 22.23 1.61
N SER A 92 -21.46 21.07 0.96
CA SER A 92 -20.46 20.66 -0.03
C SER A 92 -20.53 21.47 -1.33
N ARG A 93 -21.64 22.19 -1.58
CA ARG A 93 -21.85 23.05 -2.75
C ARG A 93 -21.55 22.34 -4.07
N GLU A 94 -20.55 22.79 -4.82
CA GLU A 94 -20.12 22.19 -6.10
C GLU A 94 -18.84 21.34 -5.95
N ALA A 95 -18.37 21.12 -4.72
CA ALA A 95 -17.15 20.34 -4.51
C ALA A 95 -17.36 18.89 -5.00
N PRO A 96 -16.33 18.27 -5.61
CA PRO A 96 -16.40 16.86 -5.97
C PRO A 96 -16.61 15.99 -4.74
N LEU A 97 -17.51 15.01 -4.85
CA LEU A 97 -17.93 14.14 -3.77
C LEU A 97 -17.11 12.86 -3.71
N THR A 98 -16.74 12.46 -2.50
CA THR A 98 -16.25 11.13 -2.18
C THR A 98 -17.36 10.37 -1.47
N ILE A 99 -17.88 9.33 -2.11
CA ILE A 99 -18.95 8.50 -1.58
C ILE A 99 -18.36 7.20 -1.07
N LYS A 100 -18.59 6.90 0.20
CA LYS A 100 -18.24 5.61 0.81
C LYS A 100 -19.50 4.92 1.29
N PHE A 101 -19.82 3.79 0.69
CA PHE A 101 -20.91 2.93 1.12
C PHE A 101 -20.33 1.65 1.70
N LEU A 102 -20.58 1.43 2.99
CA LEU A 102 -20.07 0.30 3.74
C LEU A 102 -21.25 -0.41 4.42
N THR A 103 -21.72 -1.50 3.82
CA THR A 103 -22.66 -2.41 4.50
C THR A 103 -21.98 -3.73 4.86
N TRP A 104 -22.41 -4.26 6.00
CA TRP A 104 -21.96 -5.53 6.56
C TRP A 104 -23.09 -6.57 6.59
N ASP A 105 -24.33 -6.17 6.28
CA ASP A 105 -25.41 -7.14 6.13
C ASP A 105 -25.29 -7.78 4.75
N GLU A 106 -25.14 -9.10 4.77
CA GLU A 106 -24.73 -9.90 3.64
C GLU A 106 -25.87 -10.16 2.65
N ASN A 107 -27.12 -9.88 3.05
CA ASN A 107 -28.30 -10.36 2.35
C ASN A 107 -29.10 -9.26 1.65
N GLU A 108 -29.45 -8.16 2.33
CA GLU A 108 -30.32 -7.12 1.76
C GLU A 108 -30.04 -5.75 2.39
N CYS A 109 -30.17 -4.68 1.60
CA CYS A 109 -30.24 -3.31 2.11
C CYS A 109 -31.67 -2.99 2.60
N SER A 110 -31.77 -2.34 3.76
CA SER A 110 -32.99 -1.76 4.33
C SER A 110 -33.57 -0.62 3.49
N ASP A 111 -34.85 -0.31 3.71
CA ASP A 111 -35.53 0.81 3.05
C ASP A 111 -34.83 2.16 3.30
N GLU A 112 -34.28 2.36 4.51
CA GLU A 112 -33.49 3.54 4.84
C GLU A 112 -32.19 3.62 4.03
N GLU A 113 -31.48 2.50 3.84
CA GLU A 113 -30.26 2.43 3.02
C GLU A 113 -30.55 2.83 1.57
N TRP A 114 -31.61 2.26 0.99
CA TRP A 114 -32.06 2.59 -0.36
C TRP A 114 -32.47 4.04 -0.50
N LYS A 115 -33.17 4.59 0.50
CA LYS A 115 -33.57 5.99 0.51
C LYS A 115 -32.34 6.91 0.48
N MET A 116 -31.32 6.62 1.30
CA MET A 116 -30.09 7.42 1.37
C MET A 116 -29.29 7.34 0.07
N LEU A 117 -29.22 6.16 -0.55
CA LEU A 117 -28.63 5.97 -1.87
C LEU A 117 -29.38 6.76 -2.95
N GLY A 118 -30.71 6.78 -2.93
CA GLY A 118 -31.53 7.57 -3.84
C GLY A 118 -31.25 9.08 -3.74
N ILE A 119 -31.07 9.60 -2.52
CA ILE A 119 -30.67 11.00 -2.30
C ILE A 119 -29.29 11.25 -2.93
N LEU A 120 -28.32 10.39 -2.67
CA LEU A 120 -26.96 10.52 -3.22
C LEU A 120 -26.95 10.43 -4.76
N ALA A 121 -27.77 9.56 -5.34
CA ALA A 121 -27.87 9.37 -6.78
C ALA A 121 -28.29 10.65 -7.51
N SER A 122 -28.97 11.58 -6.84
CA SER A 122 -29.33 12.90 -7.39
C SER A 122 -28.12 13.85 -7.55
N TYR A 123 -26.93 13.47 -7.08
CA TYR A 123 -25.70 14.26 -7.13
C TYR A 123 -24.57 13.56 -7.91
N ARG A 124 -24.89 12.56 -8.75
CA ARG A 124 -23.93 11.75 -9.52
C ARG A 124 -22.94 12.54 -10.38
N ASP A 125 -23.37 13.70 -10.90
CA ASP A 125 -22.53 14.61 -11.69
C ASP A 125 -21.26 15.09 -10.96
N ARG A 126 -21.26 14.98 -9.62
CA ARG A 126 -20.18 15.42 -8.75
C ARG A 126 -19.39 14.28 -8.13
N TRP A 127 -19.78 13.02 -8.36
CA TRP A 127 -19.09 11.87 -7.77
C TRP A 127 -17.72 11.69 -8.41
N GLU A 128 -16.66 11.99 -7.66
CA GLU A 128 -15.27 11.84 -8.12
C GLU A 128 -14.66 10.53 -7.64
N THR A 129 -15.00 10.11 -6.42
CA THR A 129 -14.52 8.86 -5.82
C THR A 129 -15.69 8.08 -5.25
N VAL A 130 -15.78 6.80 -5.60
CA VAL A 130 -16.79 5.88 -5.05
C VAL A 130 -16.08 4.68 -4.45
N GLU A 131 -16.34 4.41 -3.18
CA GLU A 131 -15.93 3.22 -2.47
C GLU A 131 -17.20 2.48 -2.01
N ALA A 132 -17.40 1.27 -2.48
CA ALA A 132 -18.61 0.50 -2.17
C ALA A 132 -18.26 -0.92 -1.73
N SER A 133 -18.93 -1.34 -0.65
CA SER A 133 -18.93 -2.71 -0.12
C SER A 133 -20.37 -3.06 0.24
N GLY A 134 -20.91 -4.13 -0.35
CA GLY A 134 -22.30 -4.51 -0.14
C GLY A 134 -22.86 -5.54 -1.12
N PRO A 135 -24.18 -5.80 -1.08
CA PRO A 135 -24.88 -6.74 -1.97
C PRO A 135 -24.83 -6.32 -3.45
N GLU A 136 -25.12 -7.22 -4.38
CA GLU A 136 -24.92 -7.00 -5.84
C GLU A 136 -25.76 -5.85 -6.42
N ASP A 137 -26.94 -5.62 -5.87
CA ASP A 137 -27.92 -4.63 -6.32
C ASP A 137 -27.48 -3.18 -6.08
N ILE A 138 -26.60 -2.92 -5.11
CA ILE A 138 -26.10 -1.56 -4.89
C ILE A 138 -25.29 -1.04 -6.08
N TYR A 139 -24.58 -1.92 -6.80
CA TYR A 139 -23.69 -1.51 -7.88
C TYR A 139 -24.47 -0.93 -9.07
N ASP A 140 -25.71 -1.37 -9.29
CA ASP A 140 -26.63 -0.72 -10.22
C ASP A 140 -27.06 0.69 -9.75
N HIS A 141 -27.14 0.90 -8.43
CA HIS A 141 -27.50 2.19 -7.84
C HIS A 141 -26.35 3.18 -7.71
N ILE A 142 -25.10 2.70 -7.78
CA ILE A 142 -23.91 3.55 -7.76
C ILE A 142 -23.24 3.69 -9.14
N SER A 143 -23.82 3.08 -10.19
CA SER A 143 -23.40 3.19 -11.58
C SER A 143 -24.34 4.07 -12.42
N GLY A 144 -23.99 4.34 -13.68
CA GLY A 144 -24.74 5.22 -14.59
C GLY A 144 -23.91 6.41 -15.07
N GLU A 145 -24.54 7.55 -15.33
CA GLU A 145 -23.84 8.76 -15.78
C GLU A 145 -23.00 9.36 -14.64
N LEU A 146 -21.69 9.09 -14.67
CA LEU A 146 -20.72 9.54 -13.67
C LEU A 146 -19.61 10.35 -14.38
N PRO A 147 -19.89 11.57 -14.85
CA PRO A 147 -19.03 12.32 -15.76
C PRO A 147 -17.69 12.75 -15.15
N VAL A 148 -17.60 12.80 -13.81
CA VAL A 148 -16.40 13.23 -13.10
C VAL A 148 -15.73 12.12 -12.28
N LEU A 149 -16.24 10.89 -12.32
CA LEU A 149 -15.68 9.76 -11.57
C LEU A 149 -14.25 9.49 -12.01
N ARG A 150 -13.31 9.54 -11.06
CA ARG A 150 -11.88 9.28 -11.25
C ARG A 150 -11.43 7.97 -10.62
N GLU A 151 -12.05 7.62 -9.50
CA GLU A 151 -11.65 6.49 -8.69
C GLU A 151 -12.85 5.65 -8.25
N LEU A 152 -12.77 4.36 -8.54
CA LEU A 152 -13.77 3.36 -8.17
C LEU A 152 -13.11 2.25 -7.34
N ARG A 153 -13.62 2.03 -6.14
CA ARG A 153 -13.21 0.95 -5.25
C ARG A 153 -14.42 0.09 -4.93
N ILE A 154 -14.33 -1.19 -5.27
CA ILE A 154 -15.39 -2.17 -5.06
C ILE A 154 -14.84 -3.26 -4.18
N THR A 155 -15.54 -3.56 -3.09
CA THR A 155 -15.29 -4.73 -2.27
C THR A 155 -16.41 -5.71 -2.53
N ILE A 156 -16.03 -6.84 -3.12
CA ILE A 156 -16.99 -7.88 -3.49
C ILE A 156 -17.33 -8.65 -2.23
N HIS A 157 -18.59 -8.97 -2.05
CA HIS A 157 -19.06 -9.71 -0.90
C HIS A 157 -19.15 -11.21 -1.24
N PRO A 158 -18.84 -12.15 -0.32
CA PRO A 158 -18.99 -13.59 -0.57
C PRO A 158 -20.40 -14.06 -0.98
N SER A 159 -21.44 -13.29 -0.64
CA SER A 159 -22.83 -13.60 -0.97
C SER A 159 -23.21 -13.33 -2.43
N TRP A 160 -22.33 -12.71 -3.22
CA TRP A 160 -22.62 -12.44 -4.64
C TRP A 160 -22.80 -13.75 -5.40
N ARG A 161 -23.90 -13.83 -6.15
CA ARG A 161 -24.34 -15.02 -6.90
C ARG A 161 -23.92 -14.97 -8.37
N GLY A 162 -23.17 -13.95 -8.77
CA GLY A 162 -22.60 -13.83 -10.11
C GLY A 162 -23.46 -13.04 -11.08
N ARG A 163 -24.34 -12.16 -10.59
CA ARG A 163 -25.07 -11.24 -11.47
C ARG A 163 -24.14 -10.12 -11.93
N GLN A 164 -24.13 -9.87 -13.22
CA GLN A 164 -23.47 -8.69 -13.77
C GLN A 164 -24.24 -7.41 -13.37
N THR A 165 -23.54 -6.44 -12.80
CA THR A 165 -24.07 -5.24 -12.14
C THR A 165 -23.07 -4.10 -12.27
N GLY A 166 -23.51 -2.85 -12.18
CA GLY A 166 -22.59 -1.72 -12.18
C GLY A 166 -21.93 -1.44 -13.53
N ASP A 167 -22.60 -0.64 -14.36
CA ASP A 167 -22.03 -0.17 -15.63
C ASP A 167 -21.18 1.09 -15.42
N PHE A 168 -19.85 0.93 -15.52
CA PHE A 168 -18.90 2.04 -15.47
C PHE A 168 -18.15 2.23 -16.79
N ALA A 169 -18.60 1.57 -17.88
CA ALA A 169 -17.94 1.67 -19.18
C ALA A 169 -17.94 3.10 -19.74
N ASP A 170 -19.00 3.86 -19.47
CA ASP A 170 -19.18 5.24 -19.95
C ASP A 170 -18.70 6.31 -18.95
N CYS A 171 -17.78 5.98 -18.04
CA CYS A 171 -17.19 6.94 -17.10
C CYS A 171 -15.91 7.58 -17.68
N PRO A 172 -15.95 8.76 -18.35
CA PRO A 172 -14.86 9.25 -19.19
C PRO A 172 -13.60 9.71 -18.42
N ARG A 173 -13.70 9.87 -17.11
CA ARG A 173 -12.58 10.31 -16.24
C ARG A 173 -12.06 9.20 -15.33
N LEU A 174 -12.62 7.99 -15.44
CA LEU A 174 -12.27 6.88 -14.56
C LEU A 174 -10.87 6.38 -14.93
N HIS A 175 -9.91 6.60 -14.04
CA HIS A 175 -8.52 6.23 -14.25
C HIS A 175 -8.04 5.18 -13.24
N PHE A 176 -8.69 5.08 -12.08
CA PHE A 176 -8.29 4.21 -11.00
C PHE A 176 -9.42 3.28 -10.62
N VAL A 177 -9.18 1.97 -10.75
CA VAL A 177 -10.14 0.93 -10.35
C VAL A 177 -9.46 -0.04 -9.40
N SER A 178 -10.10 -0.34 -8.28
CA SER A 178 -9.69 -1.37 -7.33
C SER A 178 -10.86 -2.29 -7.02
N ILE A 179 -10.70 -3.57 -7.29
CA ILE A 179 -11.69 -4.60 -6.99
C ILE A 179 -11.07 -5.55 -5.98
N ASN A 180 -11.49 -5.43 -4.73
CA ASN A 180 -10.99 -6.27 -3.65
C ASN A 180 -11.64 -7.67 -3.73
N PRO A 181 -10.85 -8.74 -3.55
CA PRO A 181 -11.35 -10.11 -3.63
C PRO A 181 -12.41 -10.42 -2.57
N SER A 182 -13.42 -11.20 -2.97
CA SER A 182 -14.07 -12.19 -2.11
C SER A 182 -13.68 -13.59 -2.55
N SER A 183 -14.08 -14.61 -1.78
CA SER A 183 -13.91 -16.04 -2.06
C SER A 183 -14.54 -16.55 -3.37
N LEU A 184 -15.00 -15.66 -4.26
CA LEU A 184 -15.69 -15.98 -5.50
C LEU A 184 -14.75 -16.05 -6.71
N SER A 185 -15.17 -16.85 -7.70
CA SER A 185 -14.34 -17.32 -8.81
C SER A 185 -14.31 -16.41 -10.05
N ASP A 186 -15.04 -15.29 -10.08
CA ASP A 186 -14.93 -14.31 -11.17
C ASP A 186 -15.48 -12.91 -10.90
N PRO A 187 -14.72 -12.02 -10.25
CA PRO A 187 -15.20 -10.67 -9.95
C PRO A 187 -15.16 -9.70 -11.14
N LEU A 188 -14.32 -9.93 -12.16
CA LEU A 188 -14.19 -8.97 -13.28
C LEU A 188 -15.27 -9.13 -14.35
N GLN A 189 -15.99 -10.25 -14.38
CA GLN A 189 -17.21 -10.37 -15.20
C GLN A 189 -18.39 -9.62 -14.59
N LEU A 190 -18.31 -9.25 -13.31
CA LEU A 190 -19.44 -8.71 -12.57
C LEU A 190 -19.66 -7.24 -12.84
N VAL A 191 -18.66 -6.51 -13.34
CA VAL A 191 -18.68 -5.05 -13.50
C VAL A 191 -18.11 -4.65 -14.86
N TRP A 192 -18.72 -3.69 -15.54
CA TRP A 192 -18.20 -3.17 -16.82
C TRP A 192 -17.21 -2.04 -16.58
N LEU A 193 -16.00 -2.18 -17.13
CA LEU A 193 -14.89 -1.25 -16.88
C LEU A 193 -14.24 -0.75 -18.18
N PRO A 194 -13.85 0.53 -18.25
CA PRO A 194 -13.22 1.11 -19.43
C PRO A 194 -11.69 0.91 -19.39
N PHE A 195 -11.23 -0.34 -19.51
CA PHE A 195 -9.81 -0.72 -19.38
C PHE A 195 -8.85 0.13 -20.24
N PHE A 196 -9.29 0.62 -21.40
CA PHE A 196 -8.48 1.43 -22.33
C PHE A 196 -7.97 2.75 -21.77
N GLN A 197 -8.67 3.35 -20.81
CA GLN A 197 -8.30 4.63 -20.20
C GLN A 197 -7.75 4.46 -18.78
N LEU A 198 -7.78 3.26 -18.20
CA LEU A 198 -7.30 3.05 -16.83
C LEU A 198 -5.79 3.29 -16.75
N LEU A 199 -5.39 4.05 -15.72
CA LEU A 199 -3.98 4.29 -15.35
C LEU A 199 -3.54 3.39 -14.19
N ARG A 200 -4.47 3.06 -13.28
CA ARG A 200 -4.25 2.10 -12.19
C ARG A 200 -5.37 1.07 -12.13
N PHE A 201 -4.99 -0.18 -11.99
CA PHE A 201 -5.91 -1.28 -11.80
C PHE A 201 -5.43 -2.19 -10.67
N SER A 202 -6.34 -2.56 -9.78
CA SER A 202 -6.16 -3.64 -8.82
C SER A 202 -7.37 -4.56 -8.90
N GLY A 203 -7.16 -5.87 -8.96
CA GLY A 203 -8.25 -6.82 -9.06
C GLY A 203 -7.82 -8.25 -8.75
N SER A 204 -8.79 -9.08 -8.39
CA SER A 204 -8.56 -10.51 -8.16
C SER A 204 -9.20 -11.35 -9.25
N ASN A 205 -8.50 -12.22 -9.97
CA ASN A 205 -9.13 -13.12 -10.94
C ASN A 205 -8.16 -14.23 -11.39
N SER A 206 -8.61 -15.16 -12.24
CA SER A 206 -7.67 -16.06 -12.90
C SER A 206 -6.80 -15.31 -13.93
N TRP A 207 -5.60 -15.84 -14.18
CA TRP A 207 -4.67 -15.25 -15.16
C TRP A 207 -5.28 -15.09 -16.55
N THR A 208 -6.05 -16.07 -17.03
CA THR A 208 -6.70 -16.02 -18.34
C THR A 208 -7.65 -14.83 -18.46
N LYS A 209 -8.42 -14.54 -17.41
CA LYS A 209 -9.39 -13.43 -17.35
C LYS A 209 -8.71 -12.08 -17.17
N HIS A 210 -7.64 -12.03 -16.37
CA HIS A 210 -6.79 -10.84 -16.31
C HIS A 210 -6.20 -10.50 -17.67
N LEU A 211 -5.60 -11.46 -18.36
CA LEU A 211 -5.02 -11.26 -19.70
C LEU A 211 -6.08 -10.83 -20.74
N HIS A 212 -7.31 -11.36 -20.65
CA HIS A 212 -8.40 -10.91 -21.51
C HIS A 212 -8.72 -9.43 -21.28
N SER A 213 -8.85 -9.01 -20.03
CA SER A 213 -9.22 -7.64 -19.65
C SER A 213 -8.10 -6.64 -19.94
N LEU A 214 -6.85 -7.03 -19.67
CA LEU A 214 -5.65 -6.21 -19.88
C LEU A 214 -5.31 -5.99 -21.35
N ARG A 215 -5.90 -6.75 -22.28
CA ARG A 215 -5.63 -6.61 -23.72
C ARG A 215 -5.94 -5.21 -24.27
N SER A 216 -6.90 -4.51 -23.67
CA SER A 216 -7.24 -3.13 -24.06
C SER A 216 -6.52 -2.07 -23.22
N ALA A 217 -5.74 -2.44 -22.19
CA ALA A 217 -5.23 -1.53 -21.16
C ALA A 217 -3.86 -0.90 -21.51
N GLU A 218 -3.75 -0.24 -22.67
CA GLU A 218 -2.46 0.29 -23.18
C GLU A 218 -1.89 1.44 -22.33
N ASN A 219 -2.75 2.20 -21.64
CA ASN A 219 -2.38 3.34 -20.81
C ASN A 219 -2.08 2.97 -19.36
N LEU A 220 -2.15 1.69 -19.01
CA LEU A 220 -1.99 1.22 -17.63
C LEU A 220 -0.56 1.45 -17.14
N VAL A 221 -0.41 2.18 -16.03
CA VAL A 221 0.88 2.53 -15.42
C VAL A 221 1.18 1.66 -14.20
N ASP A 222 0.13 1.27 -13.47
CA ASP A 222 0.22 0.60 -12.18
C ASP A 222 -0.83 -0.50 -12.08
N CYS A 223 -0.39 -1.75 -11.87
CA CYS A 223 -1.26 -2.91 -11.93
C CYS A 223 -1.00 -3.87 -10.77
N ILE A 224 -2.06 -4.29 -10.08
CA ILE A 224 -2.03 -5.28 -9.01
C ILE A 224 -2.99 -6.41 -9.37
N LEU A 225 -2.45 -7.63 -9.52
CA LEU A 225 -3.19 -8.81 -9.95
C LEU A 225 -3.17 -9.88 -8.85
N HIS A 226 -4.31 -10.09 -8.21
CA HIS A 226 -4.48 -11.16 -7.24
C HIS A 226 -5.04 -12.40 -7.94
N CYS A 227 -4.19 -13.37 -8.24
CA CYS A 227 -4.59 -14.62 -8.88
C CYS A 227 -5.16 -15.63 -7.88
N THR A 228 -6.41 -16.07 -8.11
CA THR A 228 -7.14 -17.05 -7.28
C THR A 228 -6.86 -18.50 -7.69
N ASP A 229 -6.64 -18.76 -8.98
CA ASP A 229 -6.43 -20.09 -9.52
C ASP A 229 -4.94 -20.31 -9.83
N THR A 230 -4.30 -21.22 -9.09
CA THR A 230 -2.90 -21.61 -9.31
C THR A 230 -2.74 -22.85 -10.21
N THR A 231 -3.86 -23.50 -10.57
CA THR A 231 -3.88 -24.80 -11.27
C THR A 231 -4.44 -24.72 -12.69
N THR A 232 -5.02 -23.59 -13.09
CA THR A 232 -5.55 -23.42 -14.45
C THR A 232 -4.41 -23.28 -15.43
N ILE A 233 -4.16 -24.33 -16.20
CA ILE A 233 -3.24 -24.30 -17.33
C ILE A 233 -3.70 -23.22 -18.31
N ILE A 234 -2.90 -22.18 -18.47
CA ILE A 234 -3.15 -21.15 -19.46
C ILE A 234 -2.94 -21.79 -20.84
N PRO A 235 -3.93 -21.79 -21.74
CA PRO A 235 -3.78 -22.42 -23.05
C PRO A 235 -2.59 -21.82 -23.79
N SER A 236 -1.70 -22.66 -24.34
CA SER A 236 -0.52 -22.18 -25.08
C SER A 236 -0.85 -21.36 -26.34
N SER A 237 -2.12 -21.36 -26.77
CA SER A 237 -2.65 -20.51 -27.84
C SER A 237 -2.93 -19.06 -27.40
N GLN A 238 -2.79 -18.75 -26.11
CA GLN A 238 -3.01 -17.41 -25.59
C GLN A 238 -1.93 -16.46 -26.11
N SER A 239 -2.36 -15.41 -26.82
CA SER A 239 -1.41 -14.41 -27.34
C SER A 239 -0.86 -13.56 -26.19
N THR A 240 0.40 -13.14 -26.33
CA THR A 240 1.02 -12.16 -25.44
C THR A 240 0.22 -10.86 -25.42
N VAL A 241 0.05 -10.30 -24.23
CA VAL A 241 -0.59 -9.00 -23.97
C VAL A 241 0.51 -7.99 -23.71
N THR A 242 0.58 -6.97 -24.55
CA THR A 242 1.56 -5.89 -24.42
C THR A 242 0.99 -4.74 -23.61
N LEU A 243 1.69 -4.34 -22.55
CA LEU A 243 1.35 -3.21 -21.70
C LEU A 243 2.51 -2.20 -21.75
N PRO A 244 2.53 -1.31 -22.76
CA PRO A 244 3.70 -0.51 -23.10
C PRO A 244 4.02 0.57 -22.05
N SER A 245 3.00 1.03 -21.31
CA SER A 245 3.11 2.11 -20.32
C SER A 245 3.28 1.61 -18.89
N LEU A 246 3.27 0.28 -18.67
CA LEU A 246 3.25 -0.29 -17.33
C LEU A 246 4.60 -0.10 -16.63
N LEU A 247 4.59 0.65 -15.54
CA LEU A 247 5.79 0.93 -14.73
C LEU A 247 5.85 0.04 -13.50
N ARG A 248 4.70 -0.30 -12.90
CA ARG A 248 4.61 -1.10 -11.68
C ARG A 248 3.65 -2.26 -11.86
N LEU A 249 4.11 -3.46 -11.52
CA LEU A 249 3.33 -4.69 -11.56
C LEU A 249 3.46 -5.43 -10.23
N SER A 250 2.34 -5.74 -9.60
CA SER A 250 2.26 -6.65 -8.45
C SER A 250 1.43 -7.87 -8.83
N VAL A 251 1.94 -9.06 -8.55
CA VAL A 251 1.26 -10.32 -8.88
C VAL A 251 1.29 -11.28 -7.69
N SER A 252 0.17 -11.95 -7.41
CA SER A 252 0.18 -12.98 -6.38
C SER A 252 0.91 -14.25 -6.81
N THR A 253 0.86 -14.63 -8.11
CA THR A 253 1.60 -15.78 -8.68
C THR A 253 2.26 -15.39 -10.00
N THR A 254 3.26 -16.16 -10.45
CA THR A 254 4.01 -15.81 -11.67
C THR A 254 3.62 -16.57 -12.94
N ASP A 255 2.60 -17.43 -12.88
CA ASP A 255 2.31 -18.41 -13.92
C ASP A 255 1.93 -17.77 -15.26
N GLY A 256 1.23 -16.62 -15.23
CA GLY A 256 0.85 -15.89 -16.44
C GLY A 256 1.86 -14.84 -16.93
N LEU A 257 3.00 -14.67 -16.26
CA LEU A 257 3.97 -13.65 -16.65
C LEU A 257 4.56 -13.89 -18.05
N GLU A 258 4.64 -15.13 -18.52
CA GLU A 258 5.12 -15.44 -19.87
C GLU A 258 4.24 -14.83 -20.98
N PHE A 259 2.97 -14.58 -20.68
CA PHE A 259 2.00 -13.98 -21.60
C PHE A 259 1.92 -12.46 -21.48
N LEU A 260 2.73 -11.82 -20.64
CA LEU A 260 2.84 -10.37 -20.55
C LEU A 260 4.10 -9.86 -21.25
N ASP A 261 3.98 -8.76 -21.97
CA ASP A 261 5.09 -7.98 -22.51
C ASP A 261 5.02 -6.54 -21.98
N THR A 262 5.98 -6.17 -21.13
CA THR A 262 5.95 -4.93 -20.35
C THR A 262 7.29 -4.18 -20.50
N PRO A 263 7.54 -3.54 -21.66
CA PRO A 263 8.85 -2.97 -22.02
C PRO A 263 9.24 -1.70 -21.24
N ALA A 264 8.33 -1.14 -20.44
CA ALA A 264 8.58 0.01 -19.58
C ALA A 264 8.65 -0.35 -18.08
N LEU A 265 8.55 -1.64 -17.72
CA LEU A 265 8.41 -2.07 -16.32
C LEU A 265 9.65 -1.70 -15.50
N GLN A 266 9.42 -1.00 -14.39
CA GLN A 266 10.45 -0.54 -13.46
C GLN A 266 10.36 -1.24 -12.11
N GLU A 267 9.15 -1.60 -11.66
CA GLU A 267 8.95 -2.25 -10.37
C GLU A 267 8.10 -3.52 -10.52
N LEU A 268 8.63 -4.63 -10.02
CA LEU A 268 7.93 -5.92 -9.96
C LEU A 268 7.82 -6.38 -8.51
N TYR A 269 6.60 -6.70 -8.09
CA TYR A 269 6.28 -7.26 -6.79
C TYR A 269 5.61 -8.62 -7.00
N CYS A 270 6.06 -9.63 -6.27
CA CYS A 270 5.50 -10.98 -6.28
C CYS A 270 5.18 -11.36 -4.84
N ASP A 271 3.94 -11.78 -4.57
CA ASP A 271 3.51 -12.10 -3.20
C ASP A 271 3.75 -13.56 -2.84
N LYS A 272 3.61 -14.49 -3.79
CA LYS A 272 3.78 -15.94 -3.59
C LYS A 272 4.85 -16.52 -4.52
N HIS A 273 5.14 -17.81 -4.32
CA HIS A 273 6.20 -18.56 -5.01
C HIS A 273 6.21 -18.29 -6.53
N ALA A 274 7.41 -18.08 -7.07
CA ALA A 274 7.64 -17.47 -8.38
C ALA A 274 8.33 -18.42 -9.38
N PRO A 275 7.68 -19.49 -9.88
CA PRO A 275 8.39 -20.49 -10.64
C PRO A 275 8.91 -20.03 -12.01
N HIS A 276 8.23 -19.04 -12.62
CA HIS A 276 8.44 -18.59 -14.00
C HIS A 276 9.05 -17.18 -14.11
N ILE A 277 9.48 -16.59 -12.99
CA ILE A 277 10.01 -15.23 -12.97
C ILE A 277 11.28 -15.07 -13.82
N TYR A 278 12.13 -16.11 -13.91
CA TYR A 278 13.40 -16.03 -14.62
C TYR A 278 13.25 -15.73 -16.12
N SER A 279 12.33 -16.42 -16.81
CA SER A 279 12.09 -16.20 -18.25
C SER A 279 11.46 -14.83 -18.50
N PHE A 280 10.64 -14.35 -17.56
CA PHE A 280 10.08 -13.00 -17.62
C PHE A 280 11.16 -11.93 -17.48
N LEU A 281 12.04 -12.03 -16.46
CA LEU A 281 13.09 -11.04 -16.22
C LEU A 281 14.06 -10.88 -17.40
N LYS A 282 14.32 -11.95 -18.17
CA LYS A 282 15.12 -11.85 -19.40
C LYS A 282 14.54 -10.92 -20.47
N ARG A 283 13.22 -10.69 -20.43
CA ARG A 283 12.50 -9.84 -21.39
C ARG A 283 12.34 -8.41 -20.87
N VAL A 284 12.67 -8.14 -19.61
CA VAL A 284 12.51 -6.82 -18.96
C VAL A 284 13.89 -6.21 -18.72
N ASP A 285 14.21 -5.16 -19.47
CA ASP A 285 15.52 -4.51 -19.48
C ASP A 285 15.62 -3.28 -18.54
N LYS A 286 14.48 -2.72 -18.12
CA LYS A 286 14.41 -1.50 -17.31
C LYS A 286 14.06 -1.73 -15.84
N LEU A 287 14.05 -2.97 -15.39
CA LEU A 287 13.64 -3.29 -14.02
C LEU A 287 14.60 -2.68 -13.00
N GLN A 288 14.09 -1.83 -12.12
CA GLN A 288 14.85 -1.15 -11.07
C GLN A 288 14.55 -1.71 -9.68
N LYS A 289 13.33 -2.20 -9.45
CA LYS A 289 12.89 -2.75 -8.17
C LYS A 289 12.29 -4.13 -8.36
N LEU A 290 12.77 -5.09 -7.58
CA LEU A 290 12.22 -6.44 -7.51
C LEU A 290 11.91 -6.76 -6.05
N VAL A 291 10.68 -7.17 -5.77
CA VAL A 291 10.28 -7.74 -4.48
C VAL A 291 9.67 -9.11 -4.74
N ALA A 292 10.25 -10.19 -4.24
CA ALA A 292 9.73 -11.54 -4.46
C ALA A 292 10.08 -12.51 -3.32
N PRO A 293 9.22 -13.50 -3.02
CA PRO A 293 9.59 -14.59 -2.16
C PRO A 293 10.54 -15.54 -2.86
N TRP A 294 11.49 -16.05 -2.09
CA TRP A 294 12.39 -17.11 -2.46
C TRP A 294 12.12 -18.30 -1.53
N SER A 295 12.21 -19.52 -2.05
CA SER A 295 11.95 -20.75 -1.30
C SER A 295 13.21 -21.60 -1.25
N SER A 296 13.37 -22.37 -0.17
CA SER A 296 14.47 -23.32 0.05
C SER A 296 14.50 -24.43 -1.00
N ASP A 297 13.33 -24.77 -1.57
CA ASP A 297 13.20 -25.70 -2.69
C ASP A 297 14.00 -25.27 -3.93
N ARG A 298 14.43 -24.00 -3.98
CA ARG A 298 15.31 -23.46 -5.03
C ARG A 298 16.71 -23.16 -4.48
N PRO A 299 17.73 -23.86 -4.98
CA PRO A 299 19.08 -23.70 -4.47
C PRO A 299 19.67 -22.34 -4.83
N ALA A 300 20.64 -21.87 -4.04
CA ALA A 300 21.32 -20.58 -4.21
C ALA A 300 21.83 -20.27 -5.65
N PRO A 301 22.34 -21.23 -6.45
CA PRO A 301 22.72 -20.99 -7.85
C PRO A 301 21.56 -20.47 -8.72
N ASP A 302 20.32 -20.84 -8.42
CA ASP A 302 19.14 -20.41 -9.17
C ASP A 302 18.82 -18.94 -8.88
N LEU A 303 19.05 -18.51 -7.63
CA LEU A 303 18.95 -17.12 -7.21
C LEU A 303 20.02 -16.29 -7.93
N ALA A 304 21.27 -16.76 -7.94
CA ALA A 304 22.34 -16.10 -8.67
C ALA A 304 22.04 -15.97 -10.17
N ARG A 305 21.47 -17.02 -10.80
CA ARG A 305 21.03 -16.96 -12.21
C ARG A 305 19.93 -15.92 -12.41
N LEU A 306 18.95 -15.86 -11.52
CA LEU A 306 17.87 -14.88 -11.56
C LEU A 306 18.39 -13.45 -11.46
N LEU A 307 19.23 -13.16 -10.47
CA LEU A 307 19.75 -11.82 -10.25
C LEU A 307 20.59 -11.34 -11.45
N ARG A 308 21.35 -12.25 -12.08
CA ARG A 308 22.11 -11.93 -13.32
C ARG A 308 21.21 -11.60 -14.52
N ALA A 309 19.95 -12.03 -14.53
CA ALA A 309 19.04 -11.73 -15.63
C ALA A 309 18.58 -10.26 -15.64
N ALA A 310 18.67 -9.56 -14.50
CA ALA A 310 18.23 -8.17 -14.36
C ALA A 310 19.29 -7.32 -13.62
N PRO A 311 20.45 -7.04 -14.26
CA PRO A 311 21.55 -6.31 -13.62
C PRO A 311 21.24 -4.83 -13.32
N THR A 312 20.13 -4.31 -13.85
CA THR A 312 19.65 -2.93 -13.65
C THR A 312 18.96 -2.71 -12.30
N ILE A 313 18.69 -3.78 -11.54
CA ILE A 313 18.00 -3.68 -10.24
C ILE A 313 18.84 -2.82 -9.28
N THR A 314 18.20 -1.74 -8.79
CA THR A 314 18.75 -0.85 -7.77
C THR A 314 18.19 -1.14 -6.38
N THR A 315 17.00 -1.77 -6.31
CA THR A 315 16.30 -2.07 -5.07
C THR A 315 15.82 -3.52 -5.08
N LEU A 316 16.32 -4.34 -4.15
CA LEU A 316 15.98 -5.74 -4.04
C LEU A 316 15.26 -6.00 -2.71
N GLY A 317 14.03 -6.53 -2.77
CA GLY A 317 13.30 -7.05 -1.64
C GLY A 317 13.17 -8.56 -1.76
N LEU A 318 13.57 -9.33 -0.75
CA LEU A 318 13.40 -10.78 -0.77
C LEU A 318 12.78 -11.28 0.53
N TYR A 319 11.82 -12.19 0.42
CA TYR A 319 11.39 -13.03 1.53
C TYR A 319 12.19 -14.32 1.41
N VAL A 320 13.09 -14.59 2.35
CA VAL A 320 14.08 -15.68 2.23
C VAL A 320 14.06 -16.57 3.46
N PRO A 321 14.12 -17.91 3.28
CA PRO A 321 14.50 -18.83 4.34
C PRO A 321 15.86 -18.48 4.90
N ILE A 322 16.02 -18.69 6.20
CA ILE A 322 17.21 -18.27 6.94
C ILE A 322 18.51 -18.95 6.47
N ASP A 323 18.43 -20.20 6.04
CA ASP A 323 19.52 -21.03 5.55
C ASP A 323 20.11 -20.46 4.26
N LEU A 324 19.30 -19.76 3.47
CA LEU A 324 19.72 -19.11 2.22
C LEU A 324 20.24 -17.67 2.42
N VAL A 325 20.16 -17.10 3.63
CA VAL A 325 20.60 -15.72 3.89
C VAL A 325 22.12 -15.60 3.70
N ALA A 326 22.91 -16.52 4.25
CA ALA A 326 24.37 -16.53 4.11
C ALA A 326 24.81 -16.68 2.64
N ASP A 327 24.13 -17.57 1.91
CA ASP A 327 24.38 -17.79 0.48
C ASP A 327 24.02 -16.55 -0.35
N LEU A 328 22.89 -15.89 -0.07
CA LEU A 328 22.50 -14.66 -0.74
C LEU A 328 23.53 -13.55 -0.54
N PHE A 329 24.01 -13.35 0.68
CA PHE A 329 25.04 -12.36 0.96
C PHE A 329 26.34 -12.69 0.23
N SER A 330 26.73 -13.97 0.20
CA SER A 330 27.90 -14.46 -0.55
C SER A 330 27.77 -14.23 -2.06
N ILE A 331 26.57 -14.42 -2.62
CA ILE A 331 26.26 -14.16 -4.03
C ILE A 331 26.37 -12.66 -4.36
N LEU A 332 25.92 -11.79 -3.46
CA LEU A 332 25.90 -10.34 -3.66
C LEU A 332 27.24 -9.66 -3.33
N ALA A 333 28.09 -10.29 -2.53
CA ALA A 333 29.38 -9.75 -2.13
C ALA A 333 30.28 -9.50 -3.36
N PRO A 334 30.91 -8.31 -3.48
CA PRO A 334 31.93 -8.09 -4.48
C PRO A 334 33.11 -9.05 -4.23
N THR A 335 33.58 -9.71 -5.29
CA THR A 335 34.73 -10.62 -5.19
C THR A 335 35.98 -9.91 -5.68
N ALA A 336 36.98 -9.80 -4.83
CA ALA A 336 38.28 -9.25 -5.22
C ALA A 336 39.14 -10.38 -5.83
N GLN A 337 39.43 -10.30 -7.14
CA GLN A 337 40.41 -11.16 -7.80
C GLN A 337 41.50 -10.30 -8.44
N ASN A 338 42.76 -10.54 -8.08
CA ASN A 338 43.93 -9.90 -8.70
C ASN A 338 43.86 -8.37 -8.85
N LYS A 339 43.48 -7.66 -7.77
CA LYS A 339 43.33 -6.18 -7.70
C LYS A 339 42.14 -5.58 -8.45
N ASP A 340 41.36 -6.38 -9.18
CA ASP A 340 40.10 -5.97 -9.79
C ASP A 340 38.91 -6.38 -8.91
N ILE A 341 37.95 -5.47 -8.72
CA ILE A 341 36.70 -5.73 -7.99
C ILE A 341 35.68 -6.27 -8.99
N ILE A 342 35.37 -7.57 -8.92
CA ILE A 342 34.26 -8.15 -9.68
C ILE A 342 32.98 -7.83 -8.92
N HIS A 343 32.18 -6.92 -9.47
CA HIS A 343 30.85 -6.63 -8.93
C HIS A 343 29.97 -7.89 -8.98
N GLY A 344 29.20 -8.13 -7.92
CA GLY A 344 28.21 -9.20 -7.86
C GLY A 344 27.14 -9.08 -8.96
N PRO A 345 26.14 -9.99 -9.00
CA PRO A 345 25.17 -10.07 -10.09
C PRO A 345 24.34 -8.79 -10.30
N LEU A 346 24.26 -7.93 -9.28
CA LEU A 346 23.56 -6.65 -9.30
C LEU A 346 24.51 -5.48 -9.05
N PRO A 347 25.26 -5.02 -10.08
CA PRO A 347 26.22 -3.92 -9.92
C PRO A 347 25.56 -2.56 -9.59
N ALA A 348 24.27 -2.40 -9.91
CA ALA A 348 23.51 -1.18 -9.66
C ALA A 348 22.80 -1.16 -8.29
N LEU A 349 22.92 -2.22 -7.48
CA LEU A 349 22.18 -2.38 -6.23
C LEU A 349 22.55 -1.29 -5.21
N LYS A 350 21.54 -0.58 -4.73
CA LYS A 350 21.64 0.49 -3.73
C LYS A 350 20.85 0.18 -2.47
N ALA A 351 19.76 -0.57 -2.57
CA ALA A 351 18.92 -0.88 -1.42
C ALA A 351 18.57 -2.36 -1.41
N ILE A 352 18.73 -3.01 -0.26
CA ILE A 352 18.29 -4.39 -0.04
C ILE A 352 17.36 -4.46 1.17
N SER A 353 16.30 -5.24 1.06
CA SER A 353 15.32 -5.47 2.11
C SER A 353 15.08 -6.98 2.22
N LEU A 354 15.51 -7.60 3.29
CA LEU A 354 15.37 -9.03 3.52
C LEU A 354 14.36 -9.28 4.62
N ARG A 355 13.33 -10.05 4.33
CA ARG A 355 12.41 -10.60 5.33
C ARG A 355 12.72 -12.08 5.50
N VAL A 356 13.30 -12.44 6.64
CA VAL A 356 13.60 -13.82 6.99
C VAL A 356 12.29 -14.49 7.39
N VAL A 357 11.98 -15.61 6.76
CA VAL A 357 10.80 -16.43 7.03
C VAL A 357 11.23 -17.81 7.51
N ALA A 358 10.49 -18.38 8.46
CA ALA A 358 10.63 -19.79 8.79
C ALA A 358 10.15 -20.61 7.59
N ASP A 359 10.95 -21.60 7.20
CA ASP A 359 10.64 -22.45 6.07
C ASP A 359 9.35 -23.24 6.37
N GLY A 360 8.33 -23.09 5.53
CA GLY A 360 7.10 -23.88 5.63
C GLY A 360 6.07 -23.48 6.71
N PHE A 361 5.75 -22.20 6.92
CA PHE A 361 4.56 -21.73 7.68
C PHE A 361 4.26 -22.43 9.03
N ASP A 362 5.26 -23.03 9.69
CA ASP A 362 5.08 -23.69 10.98
C ASP A 362 5.31 -22.66 12.09
N VAL A 363 4.20 -22.16 12.64
CA VAL A 363 4.19 -21.10 13.66
C VAL A 363 4.77 -21.59 14.99
N ASP A 364 4.90 -22.91 15.17
CA ASP A 364 5.44 -23.55 16.37
C ASP A 364 6.92 -23.96 16.23
N ALA A 365 7.55 -23.70 15.08
CA ALA A 365 8.98 -23.94 14.90
C ALA A 365 9.81 -22.87 15.64
N PRO A 366 10.87 -23.26 16.38
CA PRO A 366 11.74 -22.29 17.05
C PRO A 366 12.37 -21.33 16.03
N PRO A 367 12.60 -20.06 16.39
CA PRO A 367 13.25 -19.10 15.51
C PRO A 367 14.60 -19.67 15.09
N PRO A 368 14.86 -19.78 13.78
CA PRO A 368 16.11 -20.35 13.34
C PRO A 368 17.28 -19.40 13.66
N GLU A 369 18.43 -19.95 14.03
CA GLU A 369 19.62 -19.14 14.37
C GLU A 369 20.30 -18.62 13.09
N LEU A 370 20.33 -17.30 12.93
CA LEU A 370 21.11 -16.64 11.88
C LEU A 370 22.56 -16.54 12.35
N ASP A 371 23.51 -16.99 11.52
CA ASP A 371 24.92 -16.70 11.77
C ASP A 371 25.19 -15.19 11.62
N GLN A 372 25.23 -14.51 12.77
CA GLN A 372 25.42 -13.06 12.82
C GLN A 372 26.83 -12.65 12.39
N ASP A 373 27.83 -13.54 12.49
CA ASP A 373 29.19 -13.22 12.05
C ASP A 373 29.27 -13.12 10.52
N VAL A 374 28.60 -14.04 9.80
CA VAL A 374 28.49 -14.01 8.33
C VAL A 374 27.72 -12.78 7.86
N LEU A 375 26.61 -12.44 8.53
CA LEU A 375 25.86 -11.20 8.26
C LEU A 375 26.76 -9.97 8.38
N MET A 376 27.53 -9.88 9.47
CA MET A 376 28.40 -8.74 9.72
C MET A 376 29.59 -8.69 8.76
N GLU A 377 30.17 -9.83 8.37
CA GLU A 377 31.22 -9.87 7.34
C GLU A 377 30.71 -9.35 5.98
N ALA A 378 29.49 -9.74 5.60
CA ALA A 378 28.87 -9.25 4.37
C ALA A 378 28.58 -7.73 4.43
N LEU A 379 28.08 -7.24 5.57
CA LEU A 379 27.83 -5.82 5.78
C LEU A 379 29.11 -4.98 5.76
N GLU A 380 30.17 -5.42 6.45
CA GLU A 380 31.47 -4.75 6.48
C GLU A 380 32.10 -4.71 5.07
N SER A 381 32.08 -5.84 4.36
CA SER A 381 32.57 -5.92 2.97
C SER A 381 31.84 -4.91 2.06
N GLN A 382 30.51 -4.84 2.15
CA GLN A 382 29.72 -3.89 1.37
C GLN A 382 29.88 -2.44 1.83
N TRP A 383 30.09 -2.18 3.11
CA TRP A 383 30.31 -0.82 3.62
C TRP A 383 31.62 -0.23 3.09
N HIS A 384 32.70 -1.02 3.09
CA HIS A 384 34.01 -0.58 2.64
C HIS A 384 34.16 -0.61 1.10
N HIS A 385 33.54 -1.57 0.42
CA HIS A 385 33.78 -1.83 -1.01
C HIS A 385 32.53 -1.83 -1.90
N GLY A 386 31.34 -1.72 -1.32
CA GLY A 386 30.06 -1.85 -2.02
C GLY A 386 29.38 -0.52 -2.38
N SER A 387 28.27 -0.63 -3.11
CA SER A 387 27.42 0.48 -3.56
C SER A 387 26.14 0.65 -2.73
N TRP A 388 25.98 -0.14 -1.66
CA TRP A 388 24.76 -0.18 -0.86
C TRP A 388 24.59 1.11 -0.05
N ARG A 389 23.37 1.62 -0.08
CA ARG A 389 22.89 2.82 0.63
C ARG A 389 21.92 2.48 1.74
N SER A 390 21.24 1.34 1.67
CA SER A 390 20.28 0.91 2.68
C SER A 390 20.15 -0.61 2.70
N VAL A 391 20.18 -1.19 3.90
CA VAL A 391 19.92 -2.61 4.18
C VAL A 391 18.84 -2.68 5.25
N LYS A 392 17.72 -3.32 4.95
CA LYS A 392 16.68 -3.62 5.93
C LYS A 392 16.68 -5.11 6.20
N LEU A 393 16.81 -5.50 7.46
CA LEU A 393 16.76 -6.90 7.87
C LEU A 393 15.58 -7.07 8.83
N TYR A 394 14.55 -7.77 8.36
CA TYR A 394 13.41 -8.18 9.15
C TYR A 394 13.63 -9.63 9.54
N CYS A 395 13.95 -9.90 10.79
CA CYS A 395 14.13 -11.25 11.32
C CYS A 395 13.39 -11.35 12.65
N PRO A 396 12.35 -12.20 12.75
CA PRO A 396 11.66 -12.41 14.03
C PRO A 396 12.66 -12.87 15.09
N GLU A 397 12.53 -12.34 16.31
CA GLU A 397 13.25 -12.82 17.51
C GLU A 397 14.79 -12.76 17.44
N LEU A 398 15.36 -12.01 16.48
CA LEU A 398 16.81 -11.85 16.38
C LEU A 398 17.32 -10.85 17.44
N GLU A 399 17.94 -11.37 18.51
CA GLU A 399 18.71 -10.56 19.45
C GLU A 399 20.18 -10.46 18.97
N PRO A 400 20.69 -9.24 18.67
CA PRO A 400 22.08 -9.08 18.27
C PRO A 400 23.02 -9.42 19.43
N SER A 401 23.98 -10.31 19.17
CA SER A 401 24.98 -10.70 20.15
C SER A 401 25.83 -9.50 20.59
N PRO A 402 26.46 -9.52 21.79
CA PRO A 402 27.37 -8.46 22.23
C PRO A 402 28.51 -8.19 21.23
N ARG A 403 28.96 -9.23 20.51
CA ARG A 403 29.98 -9.12 19.47
C ARG A 403 29.45 -8.41 18.23
N THR A 404 28.23 -8.73 17.81
CA THR A 404 27.53 -8.08 16.69
C THR A 404 27.32 -6.60 16.99
N LEU A 405 26.87 -6.27 18.20
CA LEU A 405 26.68 -4.89 18.65
C LEU A 405 28.00 -4.11 18.61
N ALA A 406 29.10 -4.68 19.13
CA ALA A 406 30.42 -4.03 19.09
C ALA A 406 30.89 -3.76 17.64
N ARG A 407 30.67 -4.70 16.71
CA ARG A 407 30.99 -4.51 15.28
C ARG A 407 30.10 -3.43 14.65
N MET A 408 28.81 -3.40 14.97
CA MET A 408 27.88 -2.37 14.50
C MET A 408 28.24 -0.98 15.06
N GLU A 409 28.68 -0.88 16.31
CA GLU A 409 29.16 0.38 16.89
C GLU A 409 30.36 0.96 16.14
N VAL A 410 31.31 0.11 15.70
CA VAL A 410 32.43 0.53 14.87
C VAL A 410 31.94 1.12 13.54
N LEU A 411 31.02 0.45 12.86
CA LEU A 411 30.43 0.95 11.61
C LEU A 411 29.61 2.23 11.83
N CYS A 412 28.90 2.35 12.96
CA CYS A 412 28.19 3.58 13.34
C CYS A 412 29.15 4.75 13.56
N ALA A 413 30.31 4.51 14.17
CA ALA A 413 31.36 5.52 14.33
C ALA A 413 31.93 5.98 12.97
N GLU A 414 31.89 5.12 11.95
CA GLU A 414 32.25 5.46 10.57
C GLU A 414 31.12 6.17 9.79
N GLY A 415 29.94 6.34 10.40
CA GLY A 415 28.80 7.07 9.82
C GLY A 415 27.62 6.21 9.38
N MET A 416 27.64 4.89 9.64
CA MET A 416 26.45 4.04 9.46
C MET A 416 25.34 4.46 10.42
N GLN A 417 24.09 4.50 9.96
CA GLN A 417 22.93 4.72 10.82
C GLN A 417 22.19 3.41 11.03
N VAL A 418 21.93 3.07 12.29
CA VAL A 418 21.12 1.91 12.66
C VAL A 418 19.89 2.40 13.38
N GLU A 419 18.72 2.09 12.84
CA GLU A 419 17.44 2.44 13.44
C GLU A 419 16.73 1.15 13.89
N PRO A 420 16.47 0.99 15.20
CA PRO A 420 15.55 -0.05 15.67
C PRO A 420 14.11 0.36 15.30
N SER A 421 13.36 -0.55 14.68
CA SER A 421 11.92 -0.30 14.44
C SER A 421 11.16 -0.33 15.77
N LEU A 422 10.30 0.67 16.00
CA LEU A 422 9.50 0.81 17.23
C LEU A 422 8.07 0.27 17.08
N THR A 423 7.77 -0.45 15.99
CA THR A 423 6.46 -1.08 15.78
C THR A 423 6.37 -2.37 16.61
N PRO A 424 5.38 -2.51 17.52
CA PRO A 424 5.26 -3.67 18.41
C PRO A 424 5.11 -5.03 17.71
N GLU A 425 4.69 -5.03 16.43
CA GLU A 425 4.40 -6.25 15.65
C GLU A 425 5.55 -6.73 14.76
N GLU A 426 6.64 -5.97 14.65
CA GLU A 426 7.80 -6.35 13.82
C GLU A 426 9.11 -5.96 14.53
N HIS A 427 9.75 -6.91 15.22
CA HIS A 427 11.14 -6.78 15.64
C HIS A 427 12.02 -6.71 14.38
N CYS A 428 12.42 -5.51 13.96
CA CYS A 428 13.20 -5.28 12.75
C CYS A 428 14.41 -4.38 13.02
N ILE A 429 15.54 -4.70 12.39
CA ILE A 429 16.75 -3.87 12.39
C ILE A 429 16.86 -3.21 11.02
N VAL A 430 16.77 -1.87 10.99
CA VAL A 430 16.99 -1.07 9.78
C VAL A 430 18.41 -0.52 9.82
N ILE A 431 19.21 -0.85 8.81
CA ILE A 431 20.59 -0.36 8.67
C ILE A 431 20.63 0.56 7.44
N SER A 432 20.86 1.85 7.66
CA SER A 432 20.97 2.85 6.60
C SER A 432 22.42 3.33 6.47
N PHE A 433 22.91 3.38 5.24
CA PHE A 433 24.26 3.83 4.93
C PHE A 433 24.19 5.29 4.43
N LEU A 434 24.41 6.26 5.32
CA LEU A 434 24.47 7.68 4.95
C LEU A 434 25.93 8.16 4.94
N ARG A 435 26.52 8.39 3.77
CA ARG A 435 27.89 8.93 3.65
C ARG A 435 28.00 10.46 3.78
N THR A 436 26.90 11.16 4.07
CA THR A 436 26.91 12.63 4.30
C THR A 436 25.85 13.03 5.31
N SER A 437 26.22 13.93 6.23
CA SER A 437 25.35 14.59 7.20
C SER A 437 24.31 15.47 6.52
N VAL A 438 23.21 14.87 6.07
CA VAL A 438 22.01 15.59 5.70
C VAL A 438 20.87 14.98 6.50
N PHE A 439 20.22 15.82 7.30
CA PHE A 439 19.03 15.53 8.08
C PHE A 439 18.09 14.54 7.37
N SER A 440 17.92 13.34 7.90
CA SER A 440 16.75 12.51 7.58
C SER A 440 15.59 13.00 8.45
N MET A 441 14.64 13.67 7.81
CA MET A 441 13.35 13.96 8.41
C MET A 441 12.43 12.78 8.10
N THR A 442 12.34 11.83 9.02
CA THR A 442 11.34 10.76 8.95
C THR A 442 9.98 11.36 9.31
N VAL A 443 9.24 11.82 8.30
CA VAL A 443 7.86 12.28 8.45
C VAL A 443 7.00 11.08 8.84
N ARG A 444 6.49 11.09 10.07
CA ARG A 444 5.50 10.13 10.57
C ARG A 444 4.10 10.58 10.15
N LEU A 445 3.37 9.71 9.44
CA LEU A 445 1.92 9.77 9.32
C LEU A 445 1.34 8.45 9.85
N GLY A 446 0.59 8.58 10.94
CA GLY A 446 -0.59 7.78 11.29
C GLY A 446 -0.43 6.28 11.59
N ALA A 447 -0.51 5.94 12.87
CA ALA A 447 -1.50 4.97 13.34
C ALA A 447 -2.01 5.46 14.71
N LEU A 448 -3.18 6.11 14.68
CA LEU A 448 -4.05 6.28 15.84
C LEU A 448 -4.69 4.91 16.10
N GLU A 449 -4.18 4.17 17.09
CA GLU A 449 -4.96 3.09 17.67
C GLU A 449 -5.82 3.63 18.81
N ALA A 450 -7.08 3.23 18.73
CA ALA A 450 -8.15 3.53 19.65
C ALA A 450 -7.89 2.88 21.03
N ARG A 451 -8.24 3.63 22.08
CA ARG A 451 -8.88 3.08 23.27
C ARG A 451 -10.18 3.83 23.49
#